data_AF-A0A1S6FK45-F1
#
_entry.id   AF-A0A1S6FK45-F1
#
_cell.length_a   1.000
_cell.length_b   1.000
_cell.length_c   1.000
_cell.angle_alpha   90.00
_cell.angle_beta   90.00
_cell.angle_gamma   90.00
#
_symmetry.space_group_name_H-M   'P 1'
#
loop_
_entity.id
_entity.type
_entity.pdbx_description
1 polymer ?
#
loop_
_entity_poly.entity_id
_entity_poly.type
_entity_poly.pdbx_seq_one_letter_code
_entity_poly.pdbx_strand_id
1 'polypeptide(L)'
;MDGPRGGGDRGAGSKQGAARFGYLDYPEPVTVADRNLNRGVDPDEFAKAASARFAMLDANHDGRIERSELPKLRGLGGRPPRDGSKGARQDIPEAP
;
A
#
# COMPACT_ATOMS: atom_id res chain seq x y z
N MET A 1 -16.88 -15.39 -33.28
CA MET A 1 -15.69 -16.06 -32.72
C MET A 1 -14.66 -14.98 -32.47
N ASP A 2 -14.79 -14.37 -31.29
CA ASP A 2 -13.85 -13.47 -30.61
C ASP A 2 -12.45 -14.13 -30.55
N GLY A 3 -11.26 -13.52 -30.59
CA GLY A 3 -10.71 -12.16 -30.49
C GLY A 3 -9.27 -12.36 -29.96
N PRO A 4 -8.20 -11.66 -30.42
CA PRO A 4 -6.86 -11.91 -29.89
C PRO A 4 -6.52 -11.03 -28.67
N ARG A 5 -6.04 -11.72 -27.63
CA ARG A 5 -4.90 -11.41 -26.74
C ARG A 5 -4.79 -10.01 -26.11
N GLY A 6 -4.75 -10.04 -24.77
CA GLY A 6 -3.64 -9.45 -24.00
C GLY A 6 -3.65 -7.93 -23.83
N GLY A 7 -4.50 -7.42 -22.94
CA GLY A 7 -4.33 -6.11 -22.30
C GLY A 7 -3.91 -6.32 -20.86
N GLY A 8 -2.73 -5.85 -20.49
CA GLY A 8 -2.17 -6.04 -19.16
C GLY A 8 -2.76 -5.09 -18.13
N ASP A 9 -3.50 -5.64 -17.17
CA ASP A 9 -3.67 -5.01 -15.87
C ASP A 9 -2.42 -5.27 -15.03
N ARG A 10 -1.39 -4.47 -15.31
CA ARG A 10 -0.27 -4.24 -14.41
C ARG A 10 -0.88 -3.82 -13.08
N GLY A 11 -0.79 -4.71 -12.08
CA GLY A 11 -1.16 -4.40 -10.71
C GLY A 11 -0.58 -3.05 -10.33
N ALA A 12 -1.48 -2.12 -10.02
CA ALA A 12 -1.13 -0.83 -9.44
C ALA A 12 -0.10 -1.08 -8.32
N GLY A 13 1.03 -0.37 -8.41
CA GLY A 13 2.25 -0.60 -7.64
C GLY A 13 1.94 -1.01 -6.21
N SER A 14 2.41 -2.20 -5.82
CA SER A 14 2.26 -2.69 -4.45
C SER A 14 2.80 -1.60 -3.53
N LYS A 15 1.93 -1.00 -2.71
CA LYS A 15 2.29 0.03 -1.72
C LYS A 15 3.63 -0.35 -1.07
N GLN A 16 4.65 0.49 -1.20
CA GLN A 16 6.00 0.18 -0.74
C GLN A 16 6.27 0.84 0.61
N GLY A 17 7.22 0.30 1.37
CA GLY A 17 7.61 0.86 2.67
C GLY A 17 6.48 0.89 3.70
N ALA A 18 6.32 2.03 4.37
CA ALA A 18 5.30 2.27 5.40
C ALA A 18 3.88 2.45 4.81
N ALA A 19 3.75 2.75 3.52
CA ALA A 19 2.46 2.96 2.86
C ALA A 19 1.53 1.73 2.94
N ARG A 20 2.08 0.52 3.11
CA ARG A 20 1.32 -0.72 3.31
C ARG A 20 0.44 -0.70 4.56
N PHE A 21 0.88 0.02 5.58
CA PHE A 21 0.23 0.09 6.88
C PHE A 21 -0.48 1.44 7.10
N GLY A 22 -0.33 2.39 6.16
CA GLY A 22 -0.94 3.72 6.23
C GLY A 22 -2.32 3.78 5.58
N TYR A 23 -3.19 4.62 6.13
CA TYR A 23 -4.46 5.01 5.49
C TYR A 23 -4.23 5.94 4.28
N LEU A 24 -3.09 6.62 4.27
CA LEU A 24 -2.65 7.51 3.19
C LEU A 24 -1.49 6.83 2.45
N ASP A 25 -1.55 6.82 1.13
CA ASP A 25 -0.57 6.15 0.25
C ASP A 25 0.70 7.00 0.09
N TYR A 26 1.36 7.28 1.21
CA TYR A 26 2.65 7.98 1.24
C TYR A 26 3.78 6.94 1.24
N PRO A 27 4.46 6.71 0.11
CA PRO A 27 5.58 5.75 0.04
C PRO A 27 6.70 6.10 1.03
N GLU A 28 6.98 7.39 1.22
CA GLU A 28 8.04 7.90 2.11
C GLU A 28 7.50 8.97 3.07
N PRO A 29 6.83 8.59 4.18
CA PRO A 29 6.12 9.54 5.04
C PRO A 29 7.06 10.48 5.83
N VAL A 30 8.32 10.09 6.03
CA VAL A 30 9.33 10.91 6.70
C VAL A 30 9.85 11.98 5.75
N THR A 31 10.22 11.60 4.53
CA THR A 31 10.69 12.54 3.49
C THR A 31 9.63 13.57 3.11
N VAL A 32 8.35 13.20 3.14
CA VAL A 32 7.25 14.16 2.90
C VAL A 32 7.09 15.18 4.05
N ALA A 33 7.52 14.84 5.27
CA ALA A 33 7.43 15.75 6.41
C ALA A 33 8.61 16.74 6.46
N ASP A 34 9.82 16.28 6.12
CA ASP A 34 11.05 17.08 6.01
C ASP A 34 10.92 18.09 4.84
N ARG A 35 10.46 19.31 5.13
CA ARG A 35 10.22 20.33 4.10
C ARG A 35 11.49 21.09 3.75
N ASN A 36 12.43 21.18 4.70
CA ASN A 36 13.69 21.89 4.51
C ASN A 36 14.82 20.99 3.98
N LEU A 37 14.55 19.69 3.80
CA LEU A 37 15.46 18.66 3.27
C LEU A 37 16.73 18.49 4.12
N ASN A 38 16.63 18.70 5.43
CA ASN A 38 17.77 18.59 6.34
C ASN A 38 18.04 17.14 6.79
N ARG A 39 17.30 16.16 6.26
CA ARG A 39 17.34 14.73 6.60
C ARG A 39 16.85 14.41 8.01
N GLY A 40 16.06 15.31 8.58
CA GLY A 40 15.37 15.18 9.85
C GLY A 40 13.94 15.72 9.75
N VAL A 41 13.15 15.52 10.79
CA VAL A 41 11.83 16.12 10.91
C VAL A 41 11.78 16.82 12.26
N ASP A 42 11.64 18.14 12.22
CA ASP A 42 11.46 18.94 13.44
C ASP A 42 9.98 18.96 13.91
N PRO A 43 9.69 19.44 15.14
CA PRO A 43 8.32 19.46 15.66
C PRO A 43 7.32 20.25 14.80
N ASP A 44 7.75 21.34 14.17
CA ASP A 44 6.87 22.17 13.33
C ASP A 44 6.58 21.49 11.99
N GLU A 45 7.59 20.85 11.41
CA GLU A 45 7.44 20.01 10.22
C GLU A 45 6.49 18.85 10.46
N PHE A 46 6.67 18.15 11.59
CA PHE A 46 5.78 17.08 12.02
C PHE A 46 4.35 17.58 12.20
N ALA A 47 4.15 18.68 12.94
CA ALA A 47 2.83 19.25 13.19
C ALA A 47 2.11 19.60 11.89
N LYS A 48 2.80 20.29 10.97
CA LYS A 48 2.23 20.65 9.66
C LYS A 48 1.91 19.44 8.79
N ALA A 49 2.75 18.39 8.82
CA ALA A 49 2.49 17.15 8.10
C ALA A 49 1.29 16.40 8.71
N ALA A 50 1.19 16.36 10.03
CA ALA A 50 0.07 15.76 10.75
C ALA A 50 -1.25 16.49 10.44
N SER A 51 -1.27 17.82 10.51
CA SER A 51 -2.47 18.62 10.19
C SER A 51 -2.96 18.38 8.76
N ALA A 52 -2.05 18.35 7.79
CA ALA A 52 -2.41 18.08 6.39
C ALA A 52 -3.02 16.69 6.21
N ARG A 53 -2.43 15.68 6.86
CA ARG A 53 -2.92 14.29 6.81
C ARG A 53 -4.25 14.12 7.54
N PHE A 54 -4.42 14.82 8.66
CA PHE A 54 -5.66 14.82 9.43
C PHE A 54 -6.81 15.40 8.61
N ALA A 55 -6.60 16.56 7.98
CA ALA A 55 -7.59 17.19 7.10
C ALA A 55 -7.96 16.33 5.86
N MET A 56 -7.10 15.38 5.46
CA MET A 56 -7.43 14.42 4.41
C MET A 56 -8.32 13.26 4.88
N LEU A 57 -8.36 12.98 6.19
CA LEU A 57 -9.12 11.87 6.79
C LEU A 57 -10.40 12.34 7.47
N ASP A 58 -10.37 13.49 8.14
CA ASP A 58 -11.53 14.15 8.74
C ASP A 58 -12.34 14.85 7.63
N ALA A 59 -13.22 14.07 6.99
CA ALA A 59 -13.96 14.48 5.81
C ALA A 59 -15.13 15.40 6.15
N ASN A 60 -15.67 15.28 7.37
CA ASN A 60 -16.75 16.13 7.86
C ASN A 60 -16.22 17.40 8.57
N HIS A 61 -14.90 17.50 8.77
CA HIS A 61 -14.21 18.62 9.41
C HIS A 61 -14.67 18.89 10.85
N ASP A 62 -14.99 17.83 11.59
CA ASP A 62 -15.45 17.93 12.98
C ASP A 62 -14.32 17.85 14.02
N GLY A 63 -13.07 17.68 13.55
CA GLY A 63 -11.88 17.59 14.38
C GLY A 63 -11.65 16.20 14.95
N ARG A 64 -12.35 15.16 14.47
CA ARG A 64 -12.14 13.76 14.82
C ARG A 64 -12.04 12.91 13.55
N ILE A 65 -11.57 11.67 13.70
CA ILE A 65 -11.59 10.70 12.61
C ILE A 65 -12.43 9.52 13.08
N GLU A 66 -13.58 9.34 12.45
CA GLU A 66 -14.46 8.22 12.68
C GLU A 66 -14.10 7.02 11.79
N ARG A 67 -14.52 5.81 12.19
CA ARG A 67 -14.28 4.59 11.40
C ARG A 67 -14.92 4.66 10.01
N SER A 68 -16.02 5.39 9.88
CA SER A 68 -16.74 5.68 8.64
C SER A 68 -15.89 6.47 7.63
N GLU A 69 -14.96 7.29 8.12
CA GLU A 69 -14.11 8.16 7.30
C GLU A 69 -12.81 7.48 6.86
N LEU A 70 -12.42 6.39 7.53
CA LEU A 70 -11.20 5.67 7.21
C LEU A 70 -11.35 4.83 5.93
N PRO A 71 -10.46 5.00 4.94
CA PRO A 71 -10.45 4.15 3.76
C PRO A 71 -10.11 2.70 4.15
N LYS A 72 -10.80 1.74 3.53
CA LYS A 72 -10.52 0.31 3.73
C LYS A 72 -9.10 -0.01 3.26
N LEU A 73 -8.22 -0.40 4.19
CA LEU A 73 -6.87 -0.89 3.87
C LEU A 73 -6.95 -2.18 3.04
N ARG A 74 -6.81 -2.05 1.72
CA ARG A 74 -6.52 -3.20 0.85
C ARG A 74 -5.07 -3.63 1.12
N GLY A 75 -4.89 -4.74 1.85
CA GLY A 75 -3.55 -5.30 2.12
C GLY A 75 -3.43 -6.18 3.37
N LEU A 76 -4.32 -6.05 4.36
CA LEU A 76 -4.32 -6.89 5.57
C LEU A 76 -5.21 -8.14 5.46
N GLY A 77 -6.04 -8.22 4.42
CA GLY A 77 -6.95 -9.32 4.17
C GLY A 77 -6.42 -10.26 3.10
N GLY A 78 -5.87 -11.39 3.54
CA GLY A 78 -5.79 -12.63 2.75
C GLY A 78 -4.93 -12.55 1.49
N ARG A 79 -3.71 -13.07 1.59
CA ARG A 79 -3.12 -13.77 0.43
C ARG A 79 -4.20 -14.73 -0.09
N PRO A 80 -4.65 -14.66 -1.35
CA PRO A 80 -5.58 -15.65 -1.86
C PRO A 80 -4.96 -17.03 -1.62
N PRO A 81 -5.74 -18.04 -1.18
CA PRO A 81 -5.23 -19.39 -1.07
C PRO A 81 -4.49 -19.71 -2.36
N ARG A 82 -3.21 -20.06 -2.25
CA ARG A 82 -2.44 -20.52 -3.39
C ARG A 82 -3.21 -21.72 -3.91
N ASP A 83 -3.89 -21.55 -5.03
CA ASP A 83 -4.54 -22.65 -5.72
C ASP A 83 -3.49 -23.76 -5.79
N GLY A 84 -3.92 -24.93 -5.33
CA GLY A 84 -3.13 -26.14 -5.27
C GLY A 84 -2.86 -26.68 -6.66
N SER A 85 -2.05 -25.95 -7.43
CA SER A 85 -1.24 -26.49 -8.52
C SER A 85 -0.33 -27.54 -7.90
N LYS A 86 -0.88 -28.76 -7.84
CA LYS A 86 -0.18 -30.03 -7.84
C LYS A 86 0.81 -30.00 -9.02
N GLY A 87 1.94 -29.35 -8.81
CA GLY A 87 3.14 -29.58 -9.60
C GLY A 87 3.51 -31.03 -9.33
N ALA A 88 3.15 -31.89 -10.28
CA ALA A 88 3.59 -33.26 -10.35
C ALA A 88 5.08 -33.31 -10.03
N ARG A 89 5.45 -34.16 -9.07
CA ARG A 89 6.81 -34.68 -8.97
C ARG A 89 7.04 -35.44 -10.27
N GLN A 90 7.62 -34.78 -11.27
CA GLN A 90 8.17 -35.46 -12.42
C GLN A 90 9.53 -35.99 -11.98
N ASP A 91 9.53 -37.29 -11.66
CA ASP A 91 10.51 -38.27 -12.10
C ASP A 91 11.92 -37.70 -12.36
N ILE A 92 12.77 -37.79 -11.34
CA ILE A 92 14.21 -37.66 -11.50
C ILE A 92 14.69 -38.97 -12.14
N PRO A 93 15.24 -38.97 -13.37
CA PRO A 93 15.81 -40.20 -13.94
C PRO A 93 17.07 -40.57 -13.16
N GLU A 94 17.15 -41.84 -12.76
CA GLU A 94 18.35 -42.45 -12.20
C GLU A 94 19.46 -42.43 -13.26
N ALA A 95 20.55 -41.74 -12.96
CA ALA A 95 21.72 -41.63 -13.82
C ALA A 95 22.58 -42.93 -13.73
N PRO A 96 23.32 -43.29 -14.80
CA PRO A 96 23.96 -44.61 -14.94
C PRO A 96 25.12 -44.88 -13.98
#